data_AF-A0A7R9QNJ0-F1
#
_entry.id   AF-A0A7R9QNJ0-F1
#
_cell.length_a   1.000
_cell.length_b   1.000
_cell.length_c   1.000
_cell.angle_alpha   90.00
_cell.angle_beta   90.00
_cell.angle_gamma   90.00
#
_symmetry.space_group_name_H-M   'P 1'
#
loop_
_entity.id
_entity.type
_entity.pdbx_description
1 polymer ?
#
loop_
_entity_poly.entity_id
_entity_poly.type
_entity_poly.pdbx_seq_one_letter_code
_entity_poly.pdbx_strand_id
1 'polypeptide(L)'
;MIDEEVRPLYVNMSGKRIECKGPKNKYNISIERYNFTGIRVTSDLNKVLNCWAKSVKRFRKSDVMIDYTNKVVFKSSKIQYFPNAIAVRVKCTLHKESYEKVVPLIPVIESPTVRELPDSRDLPNVLFVGIDSVSRLQFDRHFPITARNVISGQGFHTMYGYNKVADNTFPNLTPLLTGLYASDIWNETMNAQFDYFPFIWKEYQRKGYRTLYMEDAPNMNTYNYNRKGFRDPPTDYYLRPYYLAMDHETKHNCYLDKPEVVVYYEYLLDFIRAMNTRKHKYFAFHFMAKLSHDILNNCGYFDPIIDRLFGQLFRENLLTNTVIVFFSDHGLRFGDIRQTLSGKYEERLPFMHIYVPQRYRSRNMTVNEHRLTTPFDIHSTLKHIIEGKPNHTLSYGLSLLEEIPYDRSCDSIPILEHWCGCQTSQPIHDLHSVRPMAEFVVTKLNDLLHDKYPNEC
;
A
#
# COMPACT_ATOMS: atom_id res chain seq x y z
N MET A 1 -14.97 19.54 8.73
CA MET A 1 -15.97 18.51 9.08
C MET A 1 -16.25 17.76 7.80
N ILE A 2 -16.20 16.44 7.84
CA ILE A 2 -16.62 15.62 6.69
C ILE A 2 -18.15 15.67 6.71
N ASP A 3 -18.73 15.93 5.54
CA ASP A 3 -20.18 15.98 5.31
C ASP A 3 -20.87 14.73 5.88
N GLU A 4 -21.94 14.91 6.65
CA GLU A 4 -22.67 13.81 7.29
C GLU A 4 -23.42 12.93 6.28
N GLU A 5 -23.65 13.41 5.05
CA GLU A 5 -24.11 12.58 3.92
C GLU A 5 -23.02 11.61 3.41
N VAL A 6 -21.78 11.74 3.90
CA VAL A 6 -20.57 11.03 3.46
C VAL A 6 -19.93 10.24 4.62
N ARG A 7 -20.73 9.45 5.37
CA ARG A 7 -20.13 8.34 6.13
C ARG A 7 -19.38 7.42 5.15
N PRO A 8 -18.24 6.80 5.51
CA PRO A 8 -17.52 5.90 4.62
C PRO A 8 -18.37 4.64 4.42
N LEU A 9 -19.24 4.67 3.42
CA LEU A 9 -20.09 3.55 3.06
C LEU A 9 -19.20 2.49 2.44
N TYR A 10 -18.81 1.50 3.25
CA TYR A 10 -18.49 0.18 2.73
C TYR A 10 -19.77 -0.36 2.11
N VAL A 11 -19.81 -0.48 0.79
CA VAL A 11 -20.81 -1.26 0.10
C VAL A 11 -20.08 -2.51 -0.35
N ASN A 12 -20.53 -3.68 0.11
CA ASN A 12 -19.99 -4.94 -0.41
C ASN A 12 -20.37 -5.12 -1.87
N MET A 13 -19.76 -6.10 -2.53
CA MET A 13 -20.07 -6.36 -3.93
C MET A 13 -21.55 -6.66 -4.20
N SER A 14 -22.32 -7.06 -3.18
CA SER A 14 -23.77 -7.27 -3.29
C SER A 14 -24.60 -6.02 -2.97
N GLY A 15 -23.99 -4.83 -2.93
CA GLY A 15 -24.72 -3.59 -2.61
C GLY A 15 -25.04 -3.37 -1.12
N LYS A 16 -24.65 -4.30 -0.24
CA LYS A 16 -24.96 -4.27 1.20
C LYS A 16 -23.92 -3.50 1.99
N ARG A 17 -24.40 -2.61 2.86
CA ARG A 17 -23.55 -1.78 3.71
C ARG A 17 -22.87 -2.61 4.80
N ILE A 18 -21.55 -2.50 4.95
CA ILE A 18 -20.84 -2.99 6.14
C ILE A 18 -20.77 -1.84 7.14
N GLU A 19 -21.49 -2.00 8.26
CA GLU A 19 -21.56 -1.00 9.31
C GLU A 19 -20.63 -1.39 10.45
N CYS A 20 -19.56 -0.62 10.66
CA CYS A 20 -18.69 -0.77 11.82
C CYS A 20 -19.41 -0.23 13.06
N LYS A 21 -20.00 -1.14 13.84
CA LYS A 21 -20.62 -0.82 15.12
C LYS A 21 -19.54 -0.85 16.20
N GLY A 22 -18.94 0.32 16.45
CA GLY A 22 -17.98 0.50 17.54
C GLY A 22 -18.60 0.19 18.91
N PRO A 23 -17.78 0.11 19.98
CA PRO A 23 -18.30 -0.04 21.34
C PRO A 23 -19.30 1.07 21.66
N LYS A 24 -20.28 0.80 22.53
CA LYS A 24 -21.30 1.78 22.93
C LYS A 24 -20.62 3.09 23.37
N ASN A 25 -20.80 4.13 22.57
CA ASN A 25 -20.29 5.47 22.82
C ASN A 25 -21.46 6.40 23.15
N LYS A 26 -22.09 6.18 24.31
CA LYS A 26 -23.35 6.85 24.69
C LYS A 26 -23.27 8.38 24.70
N TYR A 27 -22.05 8.90 24.86
CA TYR A 27 -21.78 10.33 24.98
C TYR A 27 -21.08 10.91 23.75
N ASN A 28 -21.03 10.17 22.64
CA ASN A 28 -20.41 10.57 21.37
C ASN A 28 -19.01 11.16 21.58
N ILE A 29 -18.20 10.51 22.41
CA ILE A 29 -16.82 10.90 22.65
C ILE A 29 -16.03 10.64 21.36
N SER A 30 -15.42 11.68 20.81
CA SER A 30 -14.52 11.57 19.66
C SER A 30 -13.11 11.93 20.10
N ILE A 31 -12.13 11.12 19.69
CA ILE A 31 -10.71 11.33 19.93
C ILE A 31 -10.03 11.37 18.57
N GLU A 32 -9.59 12.56 18.15
CA GLU A 32 -9.04 12.78 16.82
C GLU A 32 -7.64 13.39 16.86
N ARG A 33 -6.85 13.10 15.83
CA ARG A 33 -5.58 13.79 15.59
C ARG A 33 -5.86 15.28 15.38
N TYR A 34 -5.03 16.11 15.98
CA TYR A 34 -5.08 17.56 15.84
C TYR A 34 -3.69 18.09 15.46
N ASN A 35 -3.65 18.85 14.37
CA ASN A 35 -2.41 19.47 13.85
C ASN A 35 -1.20 18.50 13.82
N PHE A 36 -1.44 17.30 13.29
CA PHE A 36 -0.48 16.21 13.10
C PHE A 36 0.10 15.55 14.37
N THR A 37 0.35 16.32 15.44
CA THR A 37 1.12 15.90 16.62
C THR A 37 0.33 15.94 17.93
N GLY A 38 -0.89 16.47 17.90
CA GLY A 38 -1.77 16.56 19.05
C GLY A 38 -2.98 15.65 18.94
N ILE A 39 -3.70 15.56 20.05
CA ILE A 39 -5.01 14.93 20.15
C ILE A 39 -6.03 15.97 20.64
N ARG A 40 -7.22 15.92 20.06
CA ARG A 40 -8.39 16.67 20.50
C ARG A 40 -9.50 15.70 20.87
N VAL A 41 -10.11 15.95 22.02
CA VAL A 41 -11.23 15.15 22.53
C VAL A 41 -12.48 16.02 22.53
N THR A 42 -13.55 15.55 21.90
CA THR A 42 -14.86 16.22 21.91
C THR A 42 -15.94 15.26 22.42
N SER A 43 -17.03 15.81 22.94
CA SER A 43 -18.21 15.06 23.36
C SER A 43 -19.45 15.94 23.28
N ASP A 44 -20.62 15.34 23.04
CA ASP A 44 -21.90 16.07 22.95
C ASP A 44 -22.36 16.64 24.30
N LEU A 45 -21.80 16.11 25.38
CA LEU A 45 -21.95 16.71 26.68
C LEU A 45 -21.02 17.92 26.75
N ASN A 46 -21.55 19.10 27.06
CA ASN A 46 -20.79 20.30 27.46
C ASN A 46 -20.01 20.09 28.79
N LYS A 47 -19.48 18.88 29.03
CA LYS A 47 -18.77 18.44 30.22
C LYS A 47 -17.32 18.15 29.88
N VAL A 48 -16.43 18.58 30.76
CA VAL A 48 -15.01 18.29 30.67
C VAL A 48 -14.73 16.87 31.18
N LEU A 49 -14.14 16.03 30.33
CA LEU A 49 -13.80 14.64 30.62
C LEU A 49 -12.43 14.53 31.29
N ASN A 50 -12.27 13.50 32.11
CA ASN A 50 -10.96 13.08 32.61
C ASN A 50 -10.36 12.08 31.62
N CYS A 51 -9.23 12.42 31.04
CA CYS A 51 -8.54 11.61 30.05
C CYS A 51 -7.14 11.25 30.51
N TRP A 52 -6.64 10.15 29.96
CA TRP A 52 -5.22 9.85 30.01
C TRP A 52 -4.72 9.33 28.66
N ALA A 53 -3.43 9.50 28.43
CA ALA A 53 -2.76 9.01 27.26
C ALA A 53 -1.41 8.37 27.59
N LYS A 54 -1.01 7.39 26.79
CA LYS A 54 0.33 6.79 26.78
C LYS A 54 0.83 6.71 25.36
N SER A 55 2.06 7.17 25.10
CA SER A 55 2.67 7.01 23.78
C SER A 55 3.05 5.55 23.55
N VAL A 56 2.78 5.05 22.35
CA VAL A 56 3.14 3.70 21.92
C VAL A 56 4.62 3.70 21.51
N LYS A 57 5.38 2.71 21.97
CA LYS A 57 6.82 2.54 21.70
C LYS A 57 7.12 1.10 21.29
N ARG A 58 8.26 0.90 20.62
CA ARG A 58 8.82 -0.44 20.38
C ARG A 58 9.50 -0.95 21.64
N PHE A 59 9.21 -2.19 22.05
CA PHE A 59 9.83 -2.77 23.24
C PHE A 59 11.25 -3.27 22.94
N ARG A 60 12.27 -2.78 23.66
CA ARG A 60 13.68 -3.27 23.60
C ARG A 60 14.24 -3.53 22.19
N LYS A 61 13.98 -2.65 21.22
CA LYS A 61 14.40 -2.83 19.80
C LYS A 61 13.83 -4.10 19.13
N SER A 62 12.66 -4.55 19.59
CA SER A 62 11.87 -5.61 18.99
C SER A 62 10.89 -5.04 17.99
N ASP A 63 10.66 -5.79 16.92
CA ASP A 63 9.63 -5.50 15.93
C ASP A 63 8.32 -6.24 16.16
N VAL A 64 8.28 -7.13 17.14
CA VAL A 64 7.09 -7.96 17.41
C VAL A 64 6.37 -7.58 18.70
N MET A 65 6.96 -6.67 19.50
CA MET A 65 6.39 -6.24 20.77
C MET A 65 6.39 -4.72 20.91
N ILE A 66 5.32 -4.21 21.51
CA ILE A 66 5.16 -2.81 21.86
C ILE A 66 5.22 -2.61 23.38
N ASP A 67 5.52 -1.38 23.78
CA ASP A 67 5.47 -0.90 25.14
C ASP A 67 4.80 0.49 25.17
N TYR A 68 4.53 1.00 26.36
CA TYR A 68 3.87 2.28 26.56
C TYR A 68 4.66 3.17 27.50
N THR A 69 4.66 4.48 27.23
CA THR A 69 5.22 5.45 28.18
C THR A 69 4.41 5.54 29.46
N ASN A 70 4.98 6.27 30.43
CA ASN A 70 4.23 6.75 31.59
C ASN A 70 2.95 7.49 31.16
N LYS A 71 1.93 7.34 32.00
CA LYS A 71 0.60 7.90 31.83
C LYS A 71 0.65 9.43 31.93
N VAL A 72 0.13 10.12 30.93
CA VAL A 72 -0.11 11.57 30.95
C VAL A 72 -1.61 11.79 31.18
N VAL A 73 -1.98 12.53 32.22
CA VAL A 73 -3.39 12.83 32.56
C VAL A 73 -3.72 14.25 32.11
N PHE A 74 -4.89 14.42 31.48
CA PHE A 74 -5.33 15.72 30.97
C PHE A 74 -6.86 15.82 30.96
N LYS A 75 -7.36 17.03 30.73
CA LYS A 75 -8.79 17.36 30.62
C LYS A 75 -9.17 17.50 29.13
N SER A 76 -10.35 17.03 28.73
CA SER A 76 -10.77 17.11 27.31
C SER A 76 -10.89 18.52 26.75
N SER A 77 -11.02 19.54 27.61
CA SER A 77 -11.04 20.95 27.20
C SER A 77 -9.70 21.46 26.65
N LYS A 78 -8.61 20.69 26.79
CA LYS A 78 -7.28 21.05 26.29
C LYS A 78 -6.86 20.11 25.17
N ILE A 79 -6.26 20.68 24.13
CA ILE A 79 -5.49 19.91 23.15
C ILE A 79 -4.23 19.40 23.85
N GLN A 80 -3.94 18.12 23.71
CA GLN A 80 -2.75 17.50 24.27
C GLN A 80 -1.76 17.14 23.15
N TYR A 81 -0.54 17.65 23.24
CA TYR A 81 0.51 17.41 22.24
C TYR A 81 1.46 16.28 22.66
N PHE A 82 1.91 15.52 21.67
CA PHE A 82 2.93 14.46 21.79
C PHE A 82 3.91 14.57 20.62
N PRO A 83 4.81 15.57 20.62
CA PRO A 83 5.60 15.94 19.44
C PRO A 83 6.51 14.83 18.92
N ASN A 84 6.87 13.87 19.77
CA ASN A 84 7.82 12.79 19.49
C ASN A 84 7.16 11.41 19.39
N ALA A 85 5.83 11.32 19.46
CA ALA A 85 5.13 10.04 19.45
C ALA A 85 4.60 9.73 18.04
N ILE A 86 4.79 8.50 17.57
CA ILE A 86 4.16 7.99 16.33
C ILE A 86 2.70 7.59 16.54
N ALA A 87 2.32 7.28 17.77
CA ALA A 87 0.95 6.97 18.16
C ALA A 87 0.76 7.13 19.67
N VAL A 88 -0.48 7.36 20.07
CA VAL A 88 -0.88 7.48 21.47
C VAL A 88 -2.15 6.69 21.74
N ARG A 89 -2.13 5.89 22.80
CA ARG A 89 -3.33 5.24 23.33
C ARG A 89 -3.99 6.19 24.31
N VAL A 90 -5.23 6.57 24.04
CA VAL A 90 -5.99 7.57 24.78
C VAL A 90 -7.25 6.94 25.32
N LYS A 91 -7.53 7.16 26.61
CA LYS A 91 -8.78 6.77 27.24
C LYS A 91 -9.38 7.95 27.97
N CYS A 92 -10.65 8.21 27.71
CA CYS A 92 -11.43 9.22 28.42
C CYS A 92 -12.58 8.54 29.16
N THR A 93 -12.77 8.94 30.41
CA THR A 93 -13.82 8.38 31.26
C THR A 93 -14.80 9.47 31.66
N LEU A 94 -16.09 9.14 31.56
CA LEU A 94 -17.18 9.92 32.14
C LEU A 94 -18.06 9.01 32.98
N HIS A 95 -18.18 9.31 34.27
CA HIS A 95 -18.88 8.45 35.23
C HIS A 95 -18.36 7.00 35.18
N LYS A 96 -19.20 6.03 34.77
CA LYS A 96 -18.86 4.60 34.64
C LYS A 96 -18.52 4.17 33.21
N GLU A 97 -18.59 5.07 32.23
CA GLU A 97 -18.31 4.75 30.83
C GLU A 97 -16.95 5.28 30.41
N SER A 98 -16.24 4.53 29.57
CA SER A 98 -14.96 4.93 29.03
C SER A 98 -14.88 4.64 27.54
N TYR A 99 -14.30 5.58 26.80
CA TYR A 99 -13.99 5.41 25.39
C TYR A 99 -12.47 5.44 25.21
N GLU A 100 -11.95 4.49 24.44
CA GLU A 100 -10.53 4.26 24.27
C GLU A 100 -10.18 4.09 22.80
N LYS A 101 -9.14 4.80 22.34
CA LYS A 101 -8.67 4.82 20.95
C LYS A 101 -7.16 4.99 20.92
N VAL A 102 -6.50 4.31 20.00
CA VAL A 102 -5.12 4.52 19.60
C VAL A 102 -5.15 5.47 18.41
N VAL A 103 -4.52 6.62 18.56
CA VAL A 103 -4.45 7.66 17.53
C VAL A 103 -3.03 7.67 16.97
N PRO A 104 -2.83 7.39 15.68
CA PRO A 104 -1.53 7.58 15.06
C PRO A 104 -1.26 9.07 14.89
N LEU A 105 0.00 9.48 15.02
CA LEU A 105 0.46 10.87 14.93
C LEU A 105 1.57 10.96 13.88
N ILE A 106 1.88 12.18 13.46
CA ILE A 106 2.95 12.47 12.49
C ILE A 106 3.91 13.44 13.18
N PRO A 107 4.84 12.92 14.01
CA PRO A 107 5.79 13.74 14.77
C PRO A 107 6.63 14.64 13.86
N VAL A 108 7.14 15.73 14.41
CA VAL A 108 8.16 16.54 13.74
C VAL A 108 9.48 15.85 14.02
N ILE A 109 10.14 15.37 12.97
CA ILE A 109 11.47 14.78 13.07
C ILE A 109 12.44 15.88 12.66
N GLU A 110 13.43 16.17 13.49
CA GLU A 110 14.47 17.12 13.11
C GLU A 110 15.28 16.53 11.95
N SER A 111 15.57 17.32 10.92
CA SER A 111 16.48 16.87 9.86
C SER A 111 17.87 16.78 10.49
N PRO A 112 18.64 15.70 10.26
CA PRO A 112 20.08 15.82 10.36
C PRO A 112 20.50 16.99 9.45
N THR A 113 21.53 17.74 9.81
CA THR A 113 22.19 18.72 8.93
C THR A 113 22.83 17.97 7.75
N VAL A 114 22.01 17.45 6.85
CA VAL A 114 22.45 16.88 5.57
C VAL A 114 22.79 18.08 4.69
N ARG A 115 23.99 18.07 4.09
CA ARG A 115 24.34 19.00 3.00
C ARG A 115 23.22 18.90 1.98
N GLU A 116 22.40 19.96 1.86
CA GLU A 116 21.44 20.07 0.75
C GLU A 116 22.23 19.85 -0.53
N LEU A 117 21.85 18.85 -1.33
CA LEU A 117 22.35 18.77 -2.69
C LEU A 117 21.92 20.08 -3.39
N PRO A 118 22.78 20.71 -4.19
CA PRO A 118 22.45 21.95 -4.91
C PRO A 118 21.23 21.85 -5.85
N ASP A 119 20.62 20.67 -6.00
CA ASP A 119 19.47 20.39 -6.87
C ASP A 119 18.33 19.59 -6.20
N SER A 120 18.34 19.38 -4.88
CA SER A 120 17.35 18.53 -4.18
C SER A 120 15.90 19.04 -4.27
N ARG A 121 15.72 20.35 -4.50
CA ARG A 121 14.40 20.97 -4.68
C ARG A 121 13.69 20.41 -5.92
N ASP A 122 14.47 19.98 -6.90
CA ASP A 122 14.01 19.53 -8.20
C ASP A 122 13.90 18.01 -8.36
N LEU A 123 13.94 17.22 -7.30
CA LEU A 123 13.61 15.78 -7.36
C LEU A 123 12.15 15.52 -6.93
N PRO A 124 11.44 14.50 -7.46
CA PRO A 124 10.05 14.27 -7.12
C PRO A 124 9.93 13.57 -5.75
N ASN A 125 8.77 13.70 -5.11
CA ASN A 125 8.39 12.75 -4.07
C ASN A 125 8.15 11.37 -4.68
N VAL A 126 8.16 10.33 -3.86
CA VAL A 126 7.82 8.97 -4.29
C VAL A 126 6.72 8.42 -3.38
N LEU A 127 5.64 7.95 -3.98
CA LEU A 127 4.49 7.38 -3.30
C LEU A 127 4.18 5.99 -3.85
N PHE A 128 4.34 4.97 -3.02
CA PHE A 128 3.85 3.63 -3.27
C PHE A 128 2.50 3.44 -2.58
N VAL A 129 1.49 3.04 -3.35
CA VAL A 129 0.21 2.55 -2.84
C VAL A 129 0.06 1.11 -3.33
N GLY A 130 0.25 0.16 -2.44
CA GLY A 130 0.18 -1.27 -2.75
C GLY A 130 -1.09 -1.90 -2.23
N ILE A 131 -1.63 -2.86 -2.98
CA ILE A 131 -2.70 -3.75 -2.56
C ILE A 131 -2.22 -5.18 -2.83
N ASP A 132 -2.13 -6.00 -1.79
CA ASP A 132 -1.71 -7.40 -1.86
C ASP A 132 -2.70 -8.23 -2.69
N SER A 133 -2.17 -9.20 -3.44
CA SER A 133 -2.98 -10.30 -4.02
C SER A 133 -3.98 -9.88 -5.09
N VAL A 134 -3.70 -8.81 -5.85
CA VAL A 134 -4.56 -8.36 -6.95
C VAL A 134 -3.86 -8.50 -8.30
N SER A 135 -4.41 -9.37 -9.16
CA SER A 135 -3.95 -9.49 -10.55
C SER A 135 -4.34 -8.27 -11.39
N ARG A 136 -3.71 -8.07 -12.55
CA ARG A 136 -4.14 -7.05 -13.52
C ARG A 136 -5.60 -7.24 -13.93
N LEU A 137 -5.99 -8.46 -14.30
CA LEU A 137 -7.35 -8.73 -14.74
C LEU A 137 -8.37 -8.62 -13.59
N GLN A 138 -7.97 -8.96 -12.38
CA GLN A 138 -8.79 -8.77 -11.18
C GLN A 138 -8.98 -7.27 -10.89
N PHE A 139 -7.94 -6.45 -11.07
CA PHE A 139 -8.04 -5.00 -11.00
C PHE A 139 -9.07 -4.47 -12.02
N ASP A 140 -8.96 -4.88 -13.27
CA ASP A 140 -9.88 -4.45 -14.35
C ASP A 140 -11.35 -4.78 -14.01
N ARG A 141 -11.60 -5.93 -13.36
CA ARG A 141 -12.95 -6.35 -12.94
C ARG A 141 -13.46 -5.60 -11.70
N HIS A 142 -12.60 -5.39 -10.71
CA HIS A 142 -13.03 -4.97 -9.36
C HIS A 142 -12.79 -3.49 -9.07
N PHE A 143 -12.06 -2.76 -9.92
CA PHE A 143 -11.70 -1.36 -9.72
C PHE A 143 -12.20 -0.43 -10.85
N PRO A 144 -13.44 -0.55 -11.34
CA PRO A 144 -13.91 0.24 -12.48
C PRO A 144 -13.94 1.75 -12.22
N ILE A 145 -14.19 2.19 -10.99
CA ILE A 145 -14.21 3.62 -10.64
C ILE A 145 -12.78 4.18 -10.66
N THR A 146 -11.86 3.51 -9.97
CA THR A 146 -10.45 3.88 -9.89
C THR A 146 -9.79 3.84 -11.28
N ALA A 147 -10.05 2.81 -12.07
CA ALA A 147 -9.52 2.69 -13.43
C ALA A 147 -9.91 3.87 -14.31
N ARG A 148 -11.16 4.32 -14.23
CA ARG A 148 -11.66 5.47 -14.98
C ARG A 148 -11.11 6.80 -14.46
N ASN A 149 -11.30 7.07 -13.18
CA ASN A 149 -11.08 8.40 -12.61
C ASN A 149 -9.61 8.68 -12.28
N VAL A 150 -8.88 7.65 -11.85
CA VAL A 150 -7.48 7.77 -11.40
C VAL A 150 -6.53 7.35 -12.52
N ILE A 151 -6.63 6.11 -12.99
CA ILE A 151 -5.64 5.56 -13.93
C ILE A 151 -5.71 6.30 -15.27
N SER A 152 -6.89 6.26 -15.90
CA SER A 152 -7.13 6.91 -17.19
C SER A 152 -7.20 8.43 -17.04
N GLY A 153 -7.92 8.92 -16.03
CA GLY A 153 -8.15 10.35 -15.81
C GLY A 153 -6.91 11.18 -15.47
N GLN A 154 -5.86 10.57 -14.91
CA GLN A 154 -4.63 11.28 -14.49
C GLN A 154 -3.39 10.93 -15.33
N GLY A 155 -3.51 10.01 -16.29
CA GLY A 155 -2.41 9.61 -17.18
C GLY A 155 -1.36 8.72 -16.52
N PHE A 156 -1.81 7.72 -15.76
CA PHE A 156 -0.93 6.63 -15.32
C PHE A 156 -0.53 5.76 -16.52
N HIS A 157 0.71 5.27 -16.51
CA HIS A 157 1.20 4.24 -17.41
C HIS A 157 0.89 2.87 -16.83
N THR A 158 0.12 2.06 -17.56
CA THR A 158 -0.18 0.68 -17.16
C THR A 158 0.88 -0.25 -17.71
N MET A 159 1.61 -0.92 -16.83
CA MET A 159 2.65 -1.87 -17.21
C MET A 159 2.00 -3.23 -17.49
N TYR A 160 1.41 -3.40 -18.68
CA TYR A 160 0.75 -4.62 -19.12
C TYR A 160 1.68 -5.84 -19.13
N GLY A 161 2.98 -5.64 -19.39
CA GLY A 161 3.99 -6.70 -19.35
C GLY A 161 4.63 -6.92 -17.97
N TYR A 162 4.11 -6.32 -16.89
CA TYR A 162 4.67 -6.52 -15.55
C TYR A 162 4.43 -7.95 -15.05
N ASN A 163 5.51 -8.59 -14.58
CA ASN A 163 5.52 -9.96 -14.10
C ASN A 163 6.20 -10.01 -12.72
N LYS A 164 5.60 -10.78 -11.80
CA LYS A 164 6.23 -11.06 -10.50
C LYS A 164 7.48 -11.93 -10.69
N VAL A 165 8.34 -12.05 -9.68
CA VAL A 165 9.55 -12.89 -9.77
C VAL A 165 9.55 -14.09 -8.84
N ALA A 166 8.57 -14.17 -7.94
CA ALA A 166 8.49 -15.22 -6.94
C ALA A 166 7.07 -15.44 -6.42
N ASP A 167 6.95 -16.31 -5.41
CA ASP A 167 5.68 -16.84 -4.93
C ASP A 167 4.81 -15.82 -4.16
N ASN A 168 5.24 -15.31 -3.00
CA ASN A 168 4.47 -14.39 -2.11
C ASN A 168 5.06 -12.97 -2.11
N THR A 169 4.48 -12.12 -1.26
CA THR A 169 4.89 -10.78 -0.91
C THR A 169 6.37 -10.60 -0.62
N PHE A 170 6.93 -11.33 0.35
CA PHE A 170 8.33 -11.17 0.73
C PHE A 170 9.31 -11.23 -0.45
N PRO A 171 9.32 -12.27 -1.30
CA PRO A 171 10.24 -12.38 -2.41
C PRO A 171 9.87 -11.55 -3.65
N ASN A 172 8.68 -10.96 -3.73
CA ASN A 172 8.34 -9.99 -4.79
C ASN A 172 8.63 -8.54 -4.37
N LEU A 173 8.38 -8.18 -3.12
CA LEU A 173 8.70 -6.85 -2.59
C LEU A 173 10.18 -6.65 -2.29
N THR A 174 10.90 -7.71 -1.92
CA THR A 174 12.35 -7.63 -1.70
C THR A 174 13.13 -7.08 -2.90
N PRO A 175 12.99 -7.63 -4.13
CA PRO A 175 13.69 -7.09 -5.30
C PRO A 175 13.24 -5.68 -5.67
N LEU A 176 11.96 -5.34 -5.47
CA LEU A 176 11.46 -3.97 -5.63
C LEU A 176 12.14 -3.00 -4.67
N LEU A 177 12.26 -3.39 -3.40
CA LEU A 177 12.73 -2.51 -2.32
C LEU A 177 14.24 -2.53 -2.14
N THR A 178 14.96 -3.56 -2.56
CA THR A 178 16.41 -3.72 -2.30
C THR A 178 17.24 -3.94 -3.57
N GLY A 179 16.62 -4.33 -4.68
CA GLY A 179 17.33 -4.75 -5.88
C GLY A 179 18.02 -6.11 -5.72
N LEU A 180 17.75 -6.86 -4.65
CA LEU A 180 18.32 -8.18 -4.36
C LEU A 180 17.23 -9.27 -4.42
N TYR A 181 17.63 -10.53 -4.56
CA TYR A 181 16.69 -11.63 -4.37
C TYR A 181 16.38 -11.84 -2.88
N ALA A 182 15.22 -12.43 -2.60
CA ALA A 182 14.89 -12.86 -1.24
C ALA A 182 15.93 -13.81 -0.62
N SER A 183 16.48 -14.72 -1.44
CA SER A 183 17.53 -15.66 -1.02
C SER A 183 18.82 -14.98 -0.60
N ASP A 184 19.09 -13.76 -1.11
CA ASP A 184 20.30 -13.00 -0.76
C ASP A 184 20.19 -12.36 0.62
N ILE A 185 18.96 -12.13 1.10
CA ILE A 185 18.71 -11.40 2.33
C ILE A 185 18.12 -12.26 3.46
N TRP A 186 17.61 -13.44 3.15
CA TRP A 186 17.00 -14.32 4.13
C TRP A 186 17.03 -15.79 3.69
N ASN A 187 17.32 -16.67 4.65
CA ASN A 187 17.08 -18.11 4.55
C ASN A 187 16.57 -18.64 5.91
N GLU A 188 16.08 -19.88 5.94
CA GLU A 188 15.45 -20.47 7.14
C GLU A 188 16.39 -20.60 8.35
N THR A 189 17.70 -20.67 8.12
CA THR A 189 18.71 -20.74 9.19
C THR A 189 19.10 -19.36 9.74
N MET A 190 18.70 -18.29 9.06
CA MET A 190 19.06 -16.94 9.46
C MET A 190 18.26 -16.47 10.66
N ASN A 191 18.99 -16.16 11.72
CA ASN A 191 18.45 -15.49 12.91
C ASN A 191 18.77 -13.98 12.92
N ALA A 192 18.76 -13.35 11.74
CA ALA A 192 19.15 -11.95 11.53
C ALA A 192 17.93 -11.02 11.36
N GLN A 193 18.15 -9.74 11.61
CA GLN A 193 17.20 -8.67 11.35
C GLN A 193 17.57 -7.97 10.02
N PHE A 194 16.60 -7.32 9.39
CA PHE A 194 16.76 -6.77 8.04
C PHE A 194 17.52 -5.44 7.96
N ASP A 195 18.00 -4.93 9.10
CA ASP A 195 18.61 -3.61 9.24
C ASP A 195 19.83 -3.35 8.34
N TYR A 196 20.52 -4.38 7.88
CA TYR A 196 21.77 -4.23 7.13
C TYR A 196 21.59 -4.20 5.60
N PHE A 197 20.39 -4.53 5.10
CA PHE A 197 20.16 -4.62 3.66
C PHE A 197 19.94 -3.25 3.00
N PRO A 198 20.26 -3.12 1.70
CA PRO A 198 20.26 -1.85 0.98
C PRO A 198 18.85 -1.45 0.51
N PHE A 199 17.91 -1.32 1.45
CA PHE A 199 16.57 -0.83 1.13
C PHE A 199 16.61 0.56 0.48
N ILE A 200 15.83 0.74 -0.58
CA ILE A 200 15.82 1.95 -1.42
C ILE A 200 15.44 3.19 -0.61
N TRP A 201 14.56 3.05 0.38
CA TRP A 201 14.20 4.16 1.27
C TRP A 201 15.42 4.71 2.04
N LYS A 202 16.45 3.90 2.32
CA LYS A 202 17.69 4.39 2.95
C LYS A 202 18.47 5.29 2.02
N GLU A 203 18.43 5.06 0.71
CA GLU A 203 19.07 5.94 -0.26
C GLU A 203 18.35 7.29 -0.31
N TYR A 204 17.02 7.26 -0.38
CA TYR A 204 16.18 8.47 -0.32
C TYR A 204 16.38 9.22 1.01
N GLN A 205 16.44 8.52 2.15
CA GLN A 205 16.69 9.12 3.47
C GLN A 205 18.06 9.83 3.50
N ARG A 206 19.11 9.19 2.97
CA ARG A 206 20.45 9.80 2.84
C ARG A 206 20.46 11.06 1.97
N LYS A 207 19.51 11.17 1.04
CA LYS A 207 19.31 12.33 0.15
C LYS A 207 18.35 13.38 0.74
N GLY A 208 17.97 13.24 2.01
CA GLY A 208 17.17 14.23 2.75
C GLY A 208 15.66 14.03 2.67
N TYR A 209 15.18 12.89 2.15
CA TYR A 209 13.75 12.58 2.14
C TYR A 209 13.27 12.10 3.51
N ARG A 210 12.03 12.43 3.84
CA ARG A 210 11.29 11.76 4.91
C ARG A 210 10.74 10.44 4.40
N THR A 211 11.01 9.37 5.14
CA THR A 211 10.64 8.02 4.75
C THR A 211 9.46 7.52 5.57
N LEU A 212 8.44 6.97 4.91
CA LEU A 212 7.30 6.31 5.54
C LEU A 212 7.30 4.84 5.12
N TYR A 213 7.16 3.95 6.11
CA TYR A 213 6.85 2.55 5.87
C TYR A 213 5.66 2.14 6.74
N MET A 214 4.58 1.77 6.07
CA MET A 214 3.36 1.28 6.69
C MET A 214 2.85 0.07 5.93
N GLU A 215 2.40 -0.93 6.69
CA GLU A 215 1.65 -2.10 6.24
C GLU A 215 0.49 -2.33 7.24
N ASP A 216 -0.70 -2.68 6.76
CA ASP A 216 -1.78 -3.17 7.63
C ASP A 216 -1.54 -4.64 8.01
N ALA A 217 -2.47 -5.31 8.70
CA ALA A 217 -2.34 -6.75 9.03
C ALA A 217 -0.97 -7.14 9.66
N PRO A 218 -0.64 -6.63 10.86
CA PRO A 218 0.73 -6.71 11.41
C PRO A 218 1.26 -8.14 11.62
N ASN A 219 0.39 -9.14 11.71
CA ASN A 219 0.79 -10.55 11.85
C ASN A 219 1.30 -11.17 10.53
N MET A 220 1.02 -10.55 9.39
CA MET A 220 1.41 -11.02 8.05
C MET A 220 2.28 -10.02 7.27
N ASN A 221 2.82 -8.99 7.93
CA ASN A 221 3.71 -8.02 7.26
C ASN A 221 4.92 -8.68 6.61
N THR A 222 5.31 -8.09 5.48
CA THR A 222 6.33 -8.58 4.56
C THR A 222 7.60 -9.05 5.25
N TYR A 223 8.14 -8.25 6.18
CA TYR A 223 9.39 -8.56 6.87
C TYR A 223 9.21 -9.14 8.28
N ASN A 224 7.97 -9.37 8.73
CA ASN A 224 7.66 -9.85 10.08
C ASN A 224 6.96 -11.22 10.12
N TYR A 225 6.31 -11.66 9.03
CA TYR A 225 5.69 -12.99 8.98
C TYR A 225 6.77 -14.07 9.17
N ASN A 226 6.67 -14.83 10.27
CA ASN A 226 7.64 -15.83 10.73
C ASN A 226 9.10 -15.33 10.83
N ARG A 227 9.29 -14.01 11.03
CA ARG A 227 10.62 -13.36 11.02
C ARG A 227 10.72 -12.28 12.10
N LYS A 228 11.96 -11.91 12.45
CA LYS A 228 12.22 -10.91 13.50
C LYS A 228 11.95 -9.45 13.08
N GLY A 229 11.79 -9.19 11.78
CA GLY A 229 11.68 -7.82 11.27
C GLY A 229 12.96 -7.01 11.45
N PHE A 230 12.78 -5.76 11.85
CA PHE A 230 13.85 -4.79 12.02
C PHE A 230 14.25 -4.60 13.48
N ARG A 231 15.51 -4.27 13.76
CA ARG A 231 16.00 -3.90 15.09
C ARG A 231 15.69 -2.46 15.40
N ASP A 232 16.10 -1.57 14.50
CA ASP A 232 15.88 -0.14 14.57
C ASP A 232 14.78 0.21 13.54
N PRO A 233 13.96 1.26 13.74
CA PRO A 233 12.92 1.62 12.78
C PRO A 233 13.54 1.80 11.38
N PRO A 234 13.05 1.10 10.33
CA PRO A 234 13.67 1.12 9.01
C PRO A 234 13.48 2.44 8.27
N THR A 235 12.54 3.28 8.71
CA THR A 235 12.16 4.57 8.14
C THR A 235 11.87 5.59 9.25
N ASP A 236 11.82 6.88 8.88
CA ASP A 236 11.52 7.99 9.80
C ASP A 236 10.12 7.84 10.42
N TYR A 237 9.15 7.44 9.60
CA TYR A 237 7.77 7.16 10.00
C TYR A 237 7.49 5.68 9.80
N TYR A 238 7.67 4.89 10.86
CA TYR A 238 7.43 3.46 10.87
C TYR A 238 6.19 3.10 11.70
N LEU A 239 5.10 2.71 11.03
CA LEU A 239 3.77 2.64 11.65
C LEU A 239 3.44 1.30 12.28
N ARG A 240 4.30 0.29 12.16
CA ARG A 240 4.06 -1.03 12.75
C ARG A 240 3.67 -0.99 14.24
N PRO A 241 4.30 -0.19 15.14
CA PRO A 241 3.89 -0.17 16.54
C PRO A 241 2.47 0.35 16.75
N TYR A 242 2.03 1.28 15.90
CA TYR A 242 0.64 1.73 15.89
C TYR A 242 -0.30 0.58 15.53
N TYR A 243 0.01 -0.16 14.45
CA TYR A 243 -0.81 -1.29 14.02
C TYR A 243 -0.84 -2.42 15.03
N LEU A 244 0.27 -2.76 15.69
CA LEU A 244 0.28 -3.73 16.79
C LEU A 244 -0.62 -3.27 17.94
N ALA A 245 -0.63 -1.98 18.28
CA ALA A 245 -1.50 -1.45 19.33
C ALA A 245 -2.98 -1.41 18.92
N MET A 246 -3.25 -1.17 17.64
CA MET A 246 -4.59 -1.05 17.07
C MET A 246 -5.23 -2.42 16.81
N ASP A 247 -4.48 -3.38 16.27
CA ASP A 247 -4.98 -4.68 15.77
C ASP A 247 -5.65 -5.49 16.88
N HIS A 248 -5.14 -5.42 18.12
CA HIS A 248 -5.78 -5.99 19.32
C HIS A 248 -7.22 -5.50 19.57
N GLU A 249 -7.57 -4.32 19.04
CA GLU A 249 -8.88 -3.70 19.18
C GLU A 249 -9.73 -3.84 17.90
N THR A 250 -9.16 -4.37 16.81
CA THR A 250 -9.88 -4.57 15.54
C THR A 250 -10.75 -5.81 15.59
N LYS A 251 -11.97 -5.71 15.07
CA LYS A 251 -12.90 -6.84 14.95
C LYS A 251 -13.58 -6.78 13.58
N HIS A 252 -13.57 -7.89 12.85
CA HIS A 252 -14.22 -8.00 11.54
C HIS A 252 -13.84 -6.85 10.57
N ASN A 253 -12.55 -6.50 10.50
CA ASN A 253 -12.01 -5.40 9.67
C ASN A 253 -12.52 -3.99 10.05
N CYS A 254 -13.11 -3.85 11.24
CA CYS A 254 -13.50 -2.57 11.83
C CYS A 254 -12.56 -2.20 12.96
N TYR A 255 -12.08 -0.96 12.94
CA TYR A 255 -11.48 -0.29 14.07
C TYR A 255 -12.49 0.67 14.70
N LEU A 256 -13.06 0.26 15.83
CA LEU A 256 -14.17 0.96 16.48
C LEU A 256 -15.35 1.14 15.51
N ASP A 257 -15.73 2.37 15.22
CA ASP A 257 -16.83 2.76 14.35
C ASP A 257 -16.41 3.03 12.90
N LYS A 258 -15.13 2.79 12.56
CA LYS A 258 -14.60 2.96 11.21
C LYS A 258 -14.07 1.64 10.64
N PRO A 259 -14.17 1.41 9.32
CA PRO A 259 -13.41 0.35 8.68
C PRO A 259 -11.90 0.60 8.85
N GLU A 260 -11.13 -0.46 9.11
CA GLU A 260 -9.70 -0.35 9.38
C GLU A 260 -8.93 0.26 8.20
N VAL A 261 -9.24 -0.17 6.97
CA VAL A 261 -8.67 0.40 5.74
C VAL A 261 -8.90 1.91 5.64
N VAL A 262 -10.02 2.40 6.19
CA VAL A 262 -10.34 3.83 6.16
C VAL A 262 -9.37 4.60 7.03
N VAL A 263 -9.11 4.09 8.23
CA VAL A 263 -8.14 4.64 9.17
C VAL A 263 -6.73 4.61 8.57
N TYR A 264 -6.43 3.55 7.82
CA TYR A 264 -5.15 3.34 7.15
C TYR A 264 -4.88 4.40 6.07
N TYR A 265 -5.82 4.64 5.15
CA TYR A 265 -5.63 5.67 4.12
C TYR A 265 -5.72 7.09 4.68
N GLU A 266 -6.57 7.34 5.69
CA GLU A 266 -6.67 8.65 6.35
C GLU A 266 -5.31 9.06 6.93
N TYR A 267 -4.54 8.09 7.46
CA TYR A 267 -3.16 8.33 7.88
C TYR A 267 -2.28 8.79 6.71
N LEU A 268 -2.30 8.08 5.59
CA LEU A 268 -1.49 8.41 4.41
C LEU A 268 -1.79 9.81 3.87
N LEU A 269 -3.07 10.14 3.76
CA LEU A 269 -3.52 11.47 3.31
C LEU A 269 -2.98 12.58 4.22
N ASP A 270 -3.12 12.41 5.54
CA ASP A 270 -2.61 13.38 6.51
C ASP A 270 -1.07 13.43 6.54
N PHE A 271 -0.39 12.30 6.32
CA PHE A 271 1.06 12.27 6.17
C PHE A 271 1.50 13.13 4.98
N ILE A 272 0.87 12.95 3.81
CA ILE A 272 1.19 13.74 2.62
C ILE A 272 0.89 15.23 2.85
N ARG A 273 -0.23 15.58 3.51
CA ARG A 273 -0.54 16.96 3.92
C ARG A 273 0.52 17.54 4.87
N ALA A 274 1.00 16.73 5.84
CA ALA A 274 2.04 17.14 6.77
C ALA A 274 3.37 17.41 6.03
N MET A 275 3.76 16.53 5.10
CA MET A 275 4.99 16.71 4.31
C MET A 275 4.92 17.94 3.43
N ASN A 276 3.76 18.20 2.78
CA ASN A 276 3.54 19.42 2.00
C ASN A 276 3.58 20.69 2.87
N THR A 277 2.86 20.70 4.00
CA THR A 277 2.86 21.82 4.96
C THR A 277 4.27 22.14 5.46
N ARG A 278 5.07 21.09 5.73
CA ARG A 278 6.46 21.21 6.23
C ARG A 278 7.49 21.39 5.11
N LYS A 279 7.06 21.38 3.84
CA LYS A 279 7.93 21.44 2.65
C LYS A 279 9.03 20.38 2.64
N HIS A 280 8.72 19.18 3.12
CA HIS A 280 9.64 18.05 3.08
C HIS A 280 9.38 17.16 1.86
N LYS A 281 10.46 16.71 1.22
CA LYS A 281 10.40 15.61 0.26
C LYS A 281 10.10 14.30 1.00
N TYR A 282 9.38 13.40 0.34
CA TYR A 282 9.05 12.11 0.96
C TYR A 282 9.17 10.92 0.02
N PHE A 283 9.55 9.79 0.62
CA PHE A 283 9.41 8.45 0.06
C PHE A 283 8.43 7.71 0.96
N ALA A 284 7.25 7.36 0.46
CA ALA A 284 6.22 6.70 1.23
C ALA A 284 5.92 5.32 0.66
N PHE A 285 6.11 4.28 1.46
CA PHE A 285 5.68 2.91 1.16
C PHE A 285 4.47 2.55 2.01
N HIS A 286 3.32 2.44 1.34
CA HIS A 286 2.04 2.06 1.93
C HIS A 286 1.52 0.81 1.24
N PHE A 287 1.24 -0.25 2.01
CA PHE A 287 0.84 -1.54 1.45
C PHE A 287 -0.30 -2.15 2.27
N MET A 288 -1.38 -2.56 1.60
CA MET A 288 -2.59 -3.09 2.23
C MET A 288 -2.81 -4.54 1.83
N ALA A 289 -2.93 -5.43 2.81
CA ALA A 289 -3.15 -6.86 2.63
C ALA A 289 -4.47 -7.34 3.22
N LYS A 290 -4.94 -6.74 4.33
CA LYS A 290 -5.95 -7.37 5.20
C LYS A 290 -7.27 -7.74 4.50
N LEU A 291 -7.70 -6.99 3.49
CA LEU A 291 -8.98 -7.25 2.81
C LEU A 291 -8.84 -8.19 1.61
N SER A 292 -7.80 -8.03 0.79
CA SER A 292 -7.66 -8.70 -0.51
C SER A 292 -6.95 -10.04 -0.45
N HIS A 293 -6.21 -10.33 0.63
CA HIS A 293 -5.29 -11.47 0.68
C HIS A 293 -5.95 -12.83 0.38
N ASP A 294 -7.09 -13.16 1.01
CA ASP A 294 -7.65 -14.53 0.98
C ASP A 294 -8.85 -14.72 0.03
N ILE A 295 -9.60 -13.65 -0.25
CA ILE A 295 -10.91 -13.73 -0.90
C ILE A 295 -10.88 -12.91 -2.20
N LEU A 296 -11.03 -13.60 -3.33
CA LEU A 296 -11.02 -13.04 -4.69
C LEU A 296 -11.78 -11.72 -4.82
N ASN A 297 -12.98 -11.72 -4.27
CA ASN A 297 -13.96 -10.67 -4.45
C ASN A 297 -13.78 -9.50 -3.46
N ASN A 298 -13.01 -9.69 -2.39
CA ASN A 298 -12.84 -8.64 -1.39
C ASN A 298 -11.99 -7.47 -1.90
N CYS A 299 -11.18 -7.66 -2.94
CA CYS A 299 -10.39 -6.54 -3.48
C CYS A 299 -11.29 -5.39 -3.98
N GLY A 300 -12.53 -5.68 -4.43
CA GLY A 300 -13.48 -4.65 -4.86
C GLY A 300 -13.91 -3.67 -3.76
N TYR A 301 -13.73 -4.02 -2.48
CA TYR A 301 -13.96 -3.05 -1.38
C TYR A 301 -13.02 -1.85 -1.44
N PHE A 302 -11.85 -2.00 -2.07
CA PHE A 302 -10.88 -0.91 -2.20
C PHE A 302 -11.27 0.11 -3.26
N ASP A 303 -12.06 -0.22 -4.28
CA ASP A 303 -12.31 0.67 -5.43
C ASP A 303 -12.80 2.09 -5.03
N PRO A 304 -13.92 2.26 -4.31
CA PRO A 304 -14.36 3.59 -3.90
C PRO A 304 -13.42 4.28 -2.89
N ILE A 305 -12.58 3.51 -2.19
CA ILE A 305 -11.64 4.02 -1.20
C ILE A 305 -10.41 4.61 -1.89
N ILE A 306 -9.86 3.90 -2.88
CA ILE A 306 -8.69 4.33 -3.66
C ILE A 306 -9.07 5.52 -4.55
N ASP A 307 -10.23 5.48 -5.21
CA ASP A 307 -10.76 6.63 -5.96
C ASP A 307 -10.85 7.88 -5.05
N ARG A 308 -11.40 7.73 -3.84
CA ARG A 308 -11.50 8.83 -2.89
C ARG A 308 -10.13 9.36 -2.45
N LEU A 309 -9.20 8.47 -2.10
CA LEU A 309 -7.86 8.83 -1.68
C LEU A 309 -7.15 9.65 -2.76
N PHE A 310 -7.03 9.10 -3.98
CA PHE A 310 -6.38 9.80 -5.08
C PHE A 310 -7.14 11.05 -5.48
N GLY A 311 -8.47 10.99 -5.55
CA GLY A 311 -9.31 12.14 -5.83
C GLY A 311 -9.08 13.30 -4.86
N GLN A 312 -8.94 13.03 -3.56
CA GLN A 312 -8.58 14.05 -2.56
C GLN A 312 -7.17 14.58 -2.78
N LEU A 313 -6.19 13.69 -2.95
CA LEU A 313 -4.79 14.07 -3.15
C LEU A 313 -4.58 14.94 -4.41
N PHE A 314 -5.26 14.64 -5.51
CA PHE A 314 -5.24 15.44 -6.73
C PHE A 314 -5.98 16.76 -6.59
N ARG A 315 -7.19 16.77 -6.01
CA ARG A 315 -7.97 18.02 -5.79
C ARG A 315 -7.24 19.00 -4.86
N GLU A 316 -6.53 18.50 -3.87
CA GLU A 316 -5.72 19.32 -2.94
C GLU A 316 -4.33 19.68 -3.52
N ASN A 317 -4.03 19.26 -4.76
CA ASN A 317 -2.77 19.49 -5.44
C ASN A 317 -1.54 19.00 -4.63
N LEU A 318 -1.69 17.87 -3.93
CA LEU A 318 -0.67 17.32 -3.04
C LEU A 318 0.34 16.40 -3.76
N LEU A 319 0.10 16.12 -5.06
CA LEU A 319 0.85 15.16 -5.88
C LEU A 319 1.55 15.80 -7.09
N THR A 320 1.57 17.13 -7.21
CA THR A 320 2.06 17.85 -8.41
C THR A 320 3.44 17.39 -8.89
N ASN A 321 4.32 17.05 -7.95
CA ASN A 321 5.69 16.63 -8.19
C ASN A 321 5.99 15.32 -7.46
N THR A 322 5.16 14.31 -7.71
CA THR A 322 5.24 12.99 -7.07
C THR A 322 5.21 11.89 -8.11
N VAL A 323 6.21 11.00 -8.10
CA VAL A 323 6.13 9.71 -8.79
C VAL A 323 5.27 8.79 -7.95
N ILE A 324 4.25 8.18 -8.58
CA ILE A 324 3.30 7.29 -7.90
C ILE A 324 3.43 5.90 -8.50
N VAL A 325 3.60 4.90 -7.65
CA VAL A 325 3.55 3.50 -8.02
C VAL A 325 2.34 2.89 -7.33
N PHE A 326 1.28 2.64 -8.09
CA PHE A 326 0.08 1.98 -7.62
C PHE A 326 0.10 0.54 -8.14
N PHE A 327 0.23 -0.44 -7.25
CA PHE A 327 0.67 -1.78 -7.65
C PHE A 327 0.16 -2.91 -6.76
N SER A 328 0.30 -4.13 -7.26
CA SER A 328 0.28 -5.36 -6.47
C SER A 328 1.62 -6.10 -6.62
N ASP A 329 1.94 -6.93 -5.64
CA ASP A 329 3.12 -7.78 -5.57
C ASP A 329 2.92 -9.14 -6.27
N HIS A 330 1.71 -9.70 -6.19
CA HIS A 330 1.25 -10.88 -6.90
C HIS A 330 -0.28 -10.88 -7.09
N GLY A 331 -0.83 -11.83 -7.85
CA GLY A 331 -2.28 -12.06 -7.87
C GLY A 331 -2.74 -12.98 -6.74
N LEU A 332 -4.04 -13.31 -6.72
CA LEU A 332 -4.62 -14.08 -5.61
C LEU A 332 -3.99 -15.48 -5.45
N ARG A 333 -3.59 -15.77 -4.21
CA ARG A 333 -2.88 -17.00 -3.84
C ARG A 333 -3.75 -18.08 -3.18
N PHE A 334 -5.05 -17.86 -3.07
CA PHE A 334 -5.98 -18.76 -2.38
C PHE A 334 -7.25 -19.00 -3.19
N GLY A 335 -8.03 -19.99 -2.76
CA GLY A 335 -9.31 -20.34 -3.36
C GLY A 335 -9.22 -21.14 -4.67
N ASP A 336 -10.40 -21.56 -5.15
CA ASP A 336 -10.53 -22.49 -6.28
C ASP A 336 -10.05 -21.92 -7.61
N ILE A 337 -10.00 -20.59 -7.75
CA ILE A 337 -9.51 -19.93 -8.97
C ILE A 337 -8.10 -20.39 -9.33
N ARG A 338 -7.25 -20.71 -8.34
CA ARG A 338 -5.88 -21.20 -8.56
C ARG A 338 -5.78 -22.57 -9.22
N GLN A 339 -6.85 -23.35 -9.19
CA GLN A 339 -6.90 -24.64 -9.86
C GLN A 339 -7.02 -24.46 -11.38
N THR A 340 -7.52 -23.31 -11.83
CA THR A 340 -7.68 -22.97 -13.26
C THR A 340 -6.37 -22.48 -13.87
N LEU A 341 -6.25 -22.62 -15.21
CA LEU A 341 -5.12 -22.06 -15.95
C LEU A 341 -5.09 -20.52 -15.87
N SER A 342 -6.24 -19.87 -16.02
CA SER A 342 -6.36 -18.41 -15.92
C SER A 342 -5.93 -17.88 -14.56
N GLY A 343 -6.36 -18.53 -13.46
CA GLY A 343 -5.96 -18.17 -12.11
C GLY A 343 -4.45 -18.31 -11.89
N LYS A 344 -3.81 -19.33 -12.49
CA LYS A 344 -2.35 -19.47 -12.47
C LYS A 344 -1.64 -18.31 -13.20
N TYR A 345 -2.20 -17.78 -14.29
CA TYR A 345 -1.63 -16.59 -14.94
C TYR A 345 -1.89 -15.32 -14.12
N GLU A 346 -3.12 -15.12 -13.66
CA GLU A 346 -3.48 -13.96 -12.83
C GLU A 346 -2.61 -13.87 -11.58
N GLU A 347 -2.29 -15.00 -10.96
CA GLU A 347 -1.39 -15.08 -9.81
C GLU A 347 0.04 -14.58 -10.10
N ARG A 348 0.52 -14.71 -11.35
CA ARG A 348 1.85 -14.27 -11.81
C ARG A 348 1.89 -12.85 -12.35
N LEU A 349 0.73 -12.30 -12.71
CA LEU A 349 0.57 -11.04 -13.44
C LEU A 349 -0.21 -10.02 -12.58
N PRO A 350 0.40 -9.51 -11.49
CA PRO A 350 -0.17 -8.43 -10.69
C PRO A 350 -0.35 -7.15 -11.50
N PHE A 351 -1.24 -6.27 -11.04
CA PHE A 351 -1.38 -4.95 -11.64
C PHE A 351 -0.19 -4.05 -11.27
N MET A 352 0.18 -3.14 -12.19
CA MET A 352 1.24 -2.16 -11.99
C MET A 352 0.91 -0.90 -12.80
N HIS A 353 0.57 0.18 -12.11
CA HIS A 353 0.30 1.49 -12.70
C HIS A 353 1.29 2.52 -12.14
N ILE A 354 1.95 3.24 -13.03
CA ILE A 354 3.00 4.20 -12.67
C ILE A 354 2.64 5.58 -13.21
N TYR A 355 2.52 6.55 -12.32
CA TYR A 355 2.45 7.96 -12.70
C TYR A 355 3.81 8.60 -12.52
N VAL A 356 4.30 9.24 -13.57
CA VAL A 356 5.53 10.04 -13.56
C VAL A 356 5.13 11.48 -13.88
N PRO A 357 5.49 12.48 -13.04
CA PRO A 357 5.21 13.87 -13.33
C PRO A 357 5.77 14.27 -14.69
N GLN A 358 5.07 15.13 -15.41
CA GLN A 358 5.39 15.47 -16.81
C GLN A 358 6.86 15.85 -17.03
N ARG A 359 7.49 16.53 -16.06
CA ARG A 359 8.90 16.94 -16.15
C ARG A 359 9.92 15.80 -16.14
N TYR A 360 9.56 14.61 -15.64
CA TYR A 360 10.42 13.41 -15.67
C TYR A 360 9.90 12.34 -16.61
N ARG A 361 8.77 12.61 -17.29
CA ARG A 361 8.15 11.63 -18.15
C ARG A 361 9.03 11.43 -19.38
N SER A 362 9.56 10.22 -19.52
CA SER A 362 10.25 9.77 -20.72
C SER A 362 9.24 9.27 -21.75
N ARG A 363 9.51 9.48 -23.04
CA ARG A 363 8.74 8.86 -24.14
C ARG A 363 8.80 7.33 -24.08
N ASN A 364 9.86 6.79 -23.47
CA ASN A 364 10.05 5.36 -23.28
C ASN A 364 9.01 4.75 -22.34
N MET A 365 8.42 5.52 -21.41
CA MET A 365 7.40 5.00 -20.51
C MET A 365 6.21 4.40 -21.28
N THR A 366 5.75 5.06 -22.34
CA THR A 366 4.65 4.55 -23.18
C THR A 366 5.06 3.32 -23.98
N VAL A 367 6.29 3.26 -24.48
CA VAL A 367 6.83 2.05 -25.13
C VAL A 367 6.87 0.89 -24.13
N ASN A 368 7.30 1.18 -22.90
CA ASN A 368 7.50 0.21 -21.83
C ASN A 368 6.22 -0.37 -21.24
N GLU A 369 5.06 0.25 -21.45
CA GLU A 369 3.75 -0.29 -21.03
C GLU A 369 3.55 -1.74 -21.50
N HIS A 370 4.07 -2.08 -22.69
CA HIS A 370 3.93 -3.40 -23.30
C HIS A 370 5.23 -4.23 -23.27
N ARG A 371 6.20 -3.84 -22.44
CA ARG A 371 7.47 -4.55 -22.27
C ARG A 371 7.43 -5.47 -21.05
N LEU A 372 8.12 -6.60 -21.15
CA LEU A 372 8.33 -7.49 -20.00
C LEU A 372 9.12 -6.74 -18.93
N THR A 373 8.51 -6.53 -17.77
CA THR A 373 9.10 -5.81 -16.64
C THR A 373 8.89 -6.56 -15.34
N THR A 374 9.74 -6.27 -14.35
CA THR A 374 9.84 -6.99 -13.08
C THR A 374 10.02 -6.01 -11.93
N PRO A 375 9.86 -6.45 -10.67
CA PRO A 375 10.25 -5.70 -9.49
C PRO A 375 11.64 -5.03 -9.57
N PHE A 376 12.63 -5.68 -10.18
CA PHE A 376 13.98 -5.14 -10.32
C PHE A 376 14.04 -3.88 -11.20
N ASP A 377 13.18 -3.79 -12.21
CA ASP A 377 13.11 -2.62 -13.09
C ASP A 377 12.50 -1.42 -12.37
N ILE A 378 11.52 -1.66 -11.49
CA ILE A 378 10.96 -0.64 -10.60
C ILE A 378 12.06 -0.11 -9.67
N HIS A 379 12.82 -1.01 -9.04
CA HIS A 379 13.96 -0.62 -8.19
C HIS A 379 14.98 0.24 -8.94
N SER A 380 15.35 -0.18 -10.15
CA SER A 380 16.31 0.53 -11.00
C SER A 380 15.79 1.90 -11.44
N THR A 381 14.48 2.02 -11.64
CA THR A 381 13.80 3.29 -11.91
C THR A 381 13.88 4.24 -10.72
N LEU A 382 13.65 3.75 -9.50
CA LEU A 382 13.79 4.57 -8.29
C LEU A 382 15.23 5.09 -8.10
N LYS A 383 16.23 4.26 -8.41
CA LYS A 383 17.64 4.67 -8.39
C LYS A 383 17.95 5.72 -9.45
N HIS A 384 17.43 5.54 -10.66
CA HIS A 384 17.56 6.53 -11.72
C HIS A 384 16.99 7.89 -11.27
N ILE A 385 15.79 7.91 -10.70
CA ILE A 385 15.14 9.15 -10.24
C ILE A 385 15.98 9.90 -9.20
N ILE A 386 16.48 9.20 -8.17
CA ILE A 386 17.20 9.86 -7.06
C ILE A 386 18.63 10.26 -7.42
N GLU A 387 19.25 9.61 -8.41
CA GLU A 387 20.58 9.94 -8.90
C GLU A 387 20.57 10.87 -10.13
N GLY A 388 19.41 11.06 -10.77
CA GLY A 388 19.23 11.89 -11.97
C GLY A 388 19.84 11.31 -13.24
N LYS A 389 20.31 10.05 -13.20
CA LYS A 389 20.92 9.33 -14.32
C LYS A 389 20.73 7.82 -14.17
N PRO A 390 20.69 7.05 -15.27
CA PRO A 390 20.55 5.61 -15.19
C PRO A 390 21.77 4.98 -14.51
N ASN A 391 21.55 3.86 -13.83
CA ASN A 391 22.62 3.05 -13.26
C ASN A 391 22.70 1.69 -13.96
N HIS A 392 23.52 1.61 -15.00
CA HIS A 392 23.74 0.40 -15.77
C HIS A 392 24.58 -0.67 -15.05
N THR A 393 25.08 -0.40 -13.84
CA THR A 393 25.81 -1.39 -13.04
C THR A 393 24.89 -2.26 -12.18
N LEU A 394 23.58 -2.01 -12.19
CA LEU A 394 22.61 -2.85 -11.49
C LEU A 394 22.43 -4.16 -12.24
N SER A 395 22.71 -5.28 -11.57
CA SER A 395 22.79 -6.59 -12.24
C SER A 395 21.46 -7.14 -12.75
N TYR A 396 20.32 -6.65 -12.25
CA TYR A 396 19.04 -7.34 -12.39
C TYR A 396 17.91 -6.52 -13.02
N GLY A 397 18.02 -5.19 -13.09
CA GLY A 397 16.92 -4.36 -13.56
C GLY A 397 17.38 -3.22 -14.44
N LEU A 398 16.47 -2.78 -15.31
CA LEU A 398 16.63 -1.64 -16.19
C LEU A 398 15.64 -0.54 -15.79
N SER A 399 16.04 0.72 -15.94
CA SER A 399 15.14 1.82 -15.62
C SER A 399 14.04 1.94 -16.67
N LEU A 400 12.79 2.11 -16.22
CA LEU A 400 11.63 2.38 -17.08
C LEU A 400 11.68 3.77 -17.74
N LEU A 401 12.59 4.65 -17.32
CA LEU A 401 12.84 5.93 -18.01
C LEU A 401 13.67 5.74 -19.29
N GLU A 402 14.30 4.59 -19.45
CA GLU A 402 14.98 4.12 -20.66
C GLU A 402 14.10 3.13 -21.40
N GLU A 403 14.37 2.90 -22.69
CA GLU A 403 13.62 1.88 -23.43
C GLU A 403 14.02 0.49 -22.91
N ILE A 404 13.02 -0.29 -22.47
CA ILE A 404 13.22 -1.70 -22.15
C ILE A 404 13.30 -2.46 -23.48
N PRO A 405 14.28 -3.37 -23.67
CA PRO A 405 14.46 -4.10 -24.92
C PRO A 405 13.20 -4.85 -25.37
N TYR A 406 12.90 -4.79 -26.68
CA TYR A 406 11.75 -5.47 -27.28
C TYR A 406 11.82 -7.00 -27.14
N ASP A 407 13.03 -7.54 -27.27
CA ASP A 407 13.35 -8.95 -27.34
C ASP A 407 13.59 -9.59 -25.96
N ARG A 408 13.29 -8.87 -24.88
CA ARG A 408 13.39 -9.36 -23.51
C ARG A 408 12.46 -10.56 -23.30
N SER A 409 13.04 -11.75 -23.13
CA SER A 409 12.36 -13.00 -22.79
C SER A 409 12.58 -13.37 -21.32
N CYS A 410 11.84 -14.35 -20.81
CA CYS A 410 12.08 -14.85 -19.45
C CYS A 410 13.47 -15.47 -19.25
N ASP A 411 14.11 -15.96 -20.32
CA ASP A 411 15.48 -16.47 -20.26
C ASP A 411 16.53 -15.35 -20.15
N SER A 412 16.16 -14.13 -20.56
CA SER A 412 17.04 -12.95 -20.56
C SER A 412 16.97 -12.10 -19.30
N ILE A 413 16.15 -12.50 -18.31
CA ILE A 413 15.87 -11.68 -17.12
C ILE A 413 15.99 -12.50 -15.83
N PRO A 414 16.20 -11.85 -14.67
CA PRO A 414 16.33 -12.50 -13.37
C PRO A 414 15.00 -13.02 -12.81
N ILE A 415 14.36 -13.94 -13.54
CA ILE A 415 13.14 -14.64 -13.15
C ILE A 415 13.34 -16.15 -13.30
N LEU A 416 12.77 -16.94 -12.40
CA LEU A 416 12.69 -18.39 -12.62
C LEU A 416 11.59 -18.69 -13.64
N GLU A 417 11.83 -19.64 -14.54
CA GLU A 417 10.88 -20.06 -15.58
C GLU A 417 9.48 -20.34 -15.02
N HIS A 418 9.39 -20.94 -13.83
CA HIS A 418 8.12 -21.22 -13.15
C HIS A 418 7.24 -19.97 -12.92
N TRP A 419 7.84 -18.80 -12.71
CA TRP A 419 7.14 -17.54 -12.43
C TRP A 419 6.86 -16.72 -13.69
N CYS A 420 7.47 -17.09 -14.82
CA CYS A 420 7.26 -16.43 -16.09
C CYS A 420 5.82 -16.59 -16.58
N GLY A 421 5.16 -15.48 -16.92
CA GLY A 421 3.85 -15.46 -17.57
C GLY A 421 3.91 -15.59 -19.10
N CYS A 422 5.10 -15.48 -19.71
CA CYS A 422 5.26 -15.62 -21.16
C CYS A 422 5.07 -17.08 -21.58
N GLN A 423 4.27 -17.29 -22.62
CA GLN A 423 4.01 -18.61 -23.17
C GLN A 423 4.09 -18.56 -24.67
N THR A 424 4.59 -19.63 -25.25
CA THR A 424 4.59 -19.84 -26.70
C THR A 424 3.34 -20.64 -27.07
N SER A 425 2.44 -20.04 -27.84
CA SER A 425 1.38 -20.81 -28.50
C SER A 425 2.02 -21.71 -29.56
N GLN A 426 1.84 -23.02 -29.44
CA GLN A 426 2.19 -23.95 -30.51
C GLN A 426 0.99 -24.09 -31.45
N PRO A 427 1.17 -23.97 -32.78
CA PRO A 427 0.10 -24.26 -33.71
C PRO A 427 -0.32 -25.72 -33.55
N ILE A 428 -1.59 -25.94 -33.21
CA ILE A 428 -2.21 -27.26 -33.32
C ILE A 428 -2.71 -27.43 -34.76
N HIS A 429 -2.65 -28.64 -35.30
CA HIS A 429 -3.28 -28.94 -36.59
C HIS A 429 -4.78 -28.65 -36.49
N ASP A 430 -5.31 -27.89 -37.46
CA ASP A 430 -6.72 -27.53 -37.55
C ASP A 430 -7.56 -28.79 -37.73
N LEU A 431 -8.01 -29.36 -36.61
CA LEU A 431 -9.02 -30.39 -36.63
C LEU A 431 -10.35 -29.67 -36.91
N HIS A 432 -11.08 -30.09 -37.96
CA HIS A 432 -12.38 -29.53 -38.35
C HIS A 432 -13.40 -29.34 -37.20
N SER A 433 -13.20 -30.00 -36.06
CA SER A 433 -14.02 -29.91 -34.84
C SER A 433 -13.65 -28.76 -33.88
N VAL A 434 -12.44 -28.21 -33.93
CA VAL A 434 -11.95 -27.27 -32.90
C VAL A 434 -12.69 -25.94 -32.95
N ARG A 435 -12.88 -25.38 -34.15
CA ARG A 435 -13.59 -24.10 -34.32
C ARG A 435 -15.07 -24.18 -33.91
N PRO A 436 -15.87 -25.15 -34.38
CA PRO A 436 -17.25 -25.33 -33.91
C PRO A 436 -17.35 -25.56 -32.40
N MET A 437 -16.42 -26.30 -31.79
CA MET A 437 -16.39 -26.50 -30.35
C MET A 437 -16.08 -25.21 -29.58
N ALA A 438 -15.12 -24.42 -30.04
CA ALA A 438 -14.78 -23.14 -29.43
C ALA A 438 -15.97 -22.16 -29.52
N GLU A 439 -16.61 -22.06 -30.68
CA GLU A 439 -17.82 -21.25 -30.88
C GLU A 439 -18.95 -21.71 -29.95
N PHE A 440 -19.22 -23.01 -29.86
CA PHE A 440 -20.23 -23.55 -28.95
C PHE A 440 -19.93 -23.22 -27.49
N VAL A 441 -18.67 -23.37 -27.04
CA VAL A 441 -18.27 -23.06 -25.66
C VAL A 441 -18.46 -21.57 -25.38
N VAL A 442 -18.00 -20.67 -26.26
CA VAL A 442 -18.15 -19.22 -26.10
C VAL A 442 -19.62 -18.82 -26.07
N THR A 443 -20.44 -19.33 -26.99
CA THR A 443 -21.89 -19.09 -26.98
C THR A 443 -22.51 -19.56 -25.67
N LYS A 444 -22.19 -20.78 -25.22
CA LYS A 444 -22.80 -21.31 -24.01
C LYS A 444 -22.36 -20.55 -22.75
N LEU A 445 -21.12 -20.07 -22.72
CA LEU A 445 -20.61 -19.22 -21.65
C LEU A 445 -21.39 -17.89 -21.62
N ASN A 446 -21.56 -17.26 -22.77
CA ASN A 446 -22.31 -16.00 -22.89
C ASN A 446 -23.77 -16.17 -22.46
N ASP A 447 -24.44 -17.24 -22.88
CA ASP A 447 -25.80 -17.56 -22.44
C ASP A 447 -25.88 -17.73 -20.91
N LEU A 448 -24.93 -18.47 -20.32
CA LEU A 448 -24.89 -18.69 -18.86
C LEU A 448 -24.66 -17.39 -18.07
N LEU A 449 -23.76 -16.54 -18.56
CA LEU A 449 -23.48 -15.23 -17.97
C LEU A 449 -24.72 -14.32 -18.06
N HIS A 450 -25.42 -14.36 -19.19
CA HIS A 450 -26.63 -13.58 -19.41
C HIS A 450 -27.82 -14.06 -18.54
N ASP A 451 -28.04 -15.37 -18.47
CA ASP A 451 -29.26 -15.95 -17.88
C ASP A 451 -29.17 -16.16 -16.36
N LYS A 452 -27.98 -16.55 -15.86
CA LYS A 452 -27.82 -17.04 -14.49
C LYS A 452 -27.14 -16.05 -13.55
N TYR A 453 -26.35 -15.12 -14.10
CA TYR A 453 -25.61 -14.11 -13.35
C TYR A 453 -25.88 -12.69 -13.86
N PRO A 454 -27.14 -12.29 -14.13
CA PRO A 454 -27.40 -10.93 -14.58
C PRO A 454 -26.97 -9.94 -13.48
N ASN A 455 -25.94 -9.16 -13.78
CA ASN A 455 -25.30 -8.17 -12.90
C ASN A 455 -24.35 -8.70 -11.81
N GLU A 456 -23.85 -9.94 -11.91
CA GLU A 456 -22.73 -10.42 -11.08
C GLU A 456 -21.47 -10.58 -11.95
N CYS A 457 -20.34 -10.01 -11.50
CA CYS A 457 -19.03 -10.17 -12.15
C CYS A 457 -18.33 -11.46 -11.71
#